data_AF-A0A917ER90-F1
#
_entry.id   AF-A0A917ER90-F1
#
_cell.length_a   1.000
_cell.length_b   1.000
_cell.length_c   1.000
_cell.angle_alpha   90.00
_cell.angle_beta   90.00
_cell.angle_gamma   90.00
#
_symmetry.space_group_name_H-M   'P 1'
#
loop_
_entity.id
_entity.type
_entity.pdbx_description
1 polymer ?
#
loop_
_entity_poly.entity_id
_entity_poly.type
_entity_poly.pdbx_seq_one_letter_code
_entity_poly.pdbx_strand_id
1 'polypeptide(L)'
;MSEKKYCKDCNKNVKHEEFHHQGNRCKKCRSQKSKNRIDALTGIQYAKHLLHQSCIRALERCRRNEKKHYRGVEIDWEKPLDMKNALMEKEDFWYEWLRLTEVYEISGRKDTLRPTLDRIEADIEKGGHYMLSNIQALPHGENTVKGVGTKCKVMFIKNLRPFRVADYESMEAVMKELGISGRNVLNVIKNSGRMHEIDSAYSVFVQTIDGQLKVQDTPSYKAVITMKKFLVDNVTGKEYLIGIRQNSFYTYGIWFNESQMMPE
;
A
#
# COMPACT_ATOMS: atom_id res chain seq x y z
N MET A 1 -42.69 -18.11 -14.71
CA MET A 1 -42.65 -16.64 -14.75
C MET A 1 -42.02 -16.13 -13.46
N SER A 2 -40.99 -15.29 -13.51
CA SER A 2 -40.41 -14.74 -12.27
C SER A 2 -41.43 -13.81 -11.60
N GLU A 3 -41.75 -14.07 -10.33
CA GLU A 3 -42.66 -13.25 -9.54
C GLU A 3 -42.14 -11.80 -9.48
N LYS A 4 -42.97 -10.85 -9.92
CA LYS A 4 -42.64 -9.41 -9.91
C LYS A 4 -43.32 -8.76 -8.71
N LYS A 5 -42.61 -7.85 -8.05
CA LYS A 5 -43.11 -7.09 -6.90
C LYS A 5 -43.05 -5.60 -7.21
N TYR A 6 -44.06 -4.86 -6.78
CA TYR A 6 -44.16 -3.41 -7.01
C TYR A 6 -43.29 -2.62 -6.02
N CYS A 7 -42.46 -1.71 -6.52
CA CYS A 7 -41.68 -0.79 -5.71
C CYS A 7 -42.38 0.57 -5.59
N LYS A 8 -42.65 1.01 -4.36
CA LYS A 8 -43.33 2.28 -4.06
C LYS A 8 -42.53 3.56 -4.37
N ASP A 9 -41.22 3.46 -4.57
CA ASP A 9 -40.36 4.63 -4.78
C ASP A 9 -40.16 4.96 -6.25
N CYS A 10 -40.00 3.94 -7.09
CA CYS A 10 -39.83 4.11 -8.53
C CYS A 10 -41.11 3.82 -9.32
N ASN A 11 -42.19 3.45 -8.65
CA ASN A 11 -43.50 3.10 -9.23
C ASN A 11 -43.42 2.05 -10.34
N LYS A 12 -42.56 1.03 -10.17
CA LYS A 12 -42.30 -0.03 -11.14
C LYS A 12 -42.43 -1.42 -10.53
N ASN A 13 -42.89 -2.37 -11.35
CA ASN A 13 -42.82 -3.80 -11.05
C ASN A 13 -41.40 -4.30 -11.36
N VAL A 14 -40.64 -4.68 -10.34
CA VAL A 14 -39.28 -5.22 -10.48
C VAL A 14 -39.25 -6.68 -10.01
N LYS A 15 -38.22 -7.42 -10.42
CA LYS A 15 -38.08 -8.83 -10.05
C LYS A 15 -37.96 -8.98 -8.52
N HIS A 16 -38.48 -10.06 -7.95
CA HIS A 16 -38.39 -10.30 -6.51
C HIS A 16 -36.93 -10.28 -5.98
N GLU A 17 -35.96 -10.76 -6.76
CA GLU A 17 -34.52 -10.74 -6.45
C GLU A 17 -33.95 -9.32 -6.25
N GLU A 18 -34.62 -8.29 -6.78
CA GLU A 18 -34.25 -6.90 -6.59
C GLU A 18 -34.78 -6.30 -5.28
N PHE A 19 -35.48 -7.07 -4.45
CA PHE A 19 -35.88 -6.67 -3.11
C PHE A 19 -35.00 -7.32 -2.04
N HIS A 20 -34.98 -6.72 -0.85
CA HIS A 20 -34.58 -7.44 0.35
C HIS A 20 -35.77 -8.26 0.87
N HIS A 21 -35.50 -9.34 1.61
CA HIS A 21 -36.48 -10.34 2.06
C HIS A 21 -37.83 -9.79 2.55
N GLN A 22 -37.89 -8.58 3.12
CA GLN A 22 -39.13 -7.97 3.66
C GLN A 22 -39.33 -6.49 3.25
N GLY A 23 -38.76 -6.04 2.12
CA GLY A 23 -38.83 -4.63 1.71
C GLY A 23 -40.03 -4.29 0.81
N ASN A 24 -40.59 -3.08 0.96
CA ASN A 24 -41.54 -2.46 0.01
C ASN A 24 -40.83 -1.55 -1.03
N ARG A 25 -39.49 -1.58 -1.03
CA ARG A 25 -38.62 -0.73 -1.86
C ARG A 25 -37.55 -1.63 -2.49
N CYS A 26 -37.26 -1.42 -3.78
CA CYS A 26 -36.20 -2.18 -4.44
C CYS A 26 -34.81 -1.74 -3.95
N LYS A 27 -33.81 -2.60 -4.15
CA LYS A 27 -32.40 -2.39 -3.79
C LYS A 27 -31.86 -1.07 -4.36
N LYS A 28 -32.22 -0.74 -5.60
CA LYS A 28 -31.81 0.52 -6.27
C LYS A 28 -32.35 1.76 -5.54
N CYS A 29 -33.65 1.83 -5.28
CA CYS A 29 -34.26 2.96 -4.59
C CYS A 29 -33.75 3.08 -3.15
N ARG A 30 -33.57 1.96 -2.45
CA ARG A 30 -32.97 1.94 -1.11
C ARG A 30 -31.54 2.50 -1.12
N SER A 31 -30.71 2.06 -2.07
CA SER A 31 -29.35 2.54 -2.25
C SER A 31 -29.32 4.04 -2.54
N GLN A 32 -30.14 4.51 -3.49
CA GLN A 32 -30.25 5.93 -3.82
C GLN A 32 -30.69 6.77 -2.62
N LYS A 33 -31.68 6.31 -1.85
CA LYS A 33 -32.13 7.02 -0.65
C LYS A 33 -31.04 7.09 0.42
N SER A 34 -30.28 6.01 0.60
CA SER A 34 -29.13 6.01 1.51
C SER A 34 -28.05 6.98 1.03
N LYS A 35 -27.75 6.99 -0.27
CA LYS A 35 -26.80 7.91 -0.88
C LYS A 35 -27.23 9.37 -0.68
N ASN A 36 -28.48 9.71 -1.02
CA ASN A 36 -29.00 11.06 -0.82
C ASN A 36 -28.94 11.49 0.65
N ARG A 37 -29.24 10.58 1.59
CA ARG A 37 -29.12 10.87 3.03
C ARG A 37 -27.69 11.21 3.42
N ILE A 38 -26.71 10.48 2.89
CA ILE A 38 -25.28 10.71 3.15
C ILE A 38 -24.81 12.00 2.47
N ASP A 39 -25.25 12.24 1.24
CA ASP A 39 -24.91 13.43 0.46
C ASP A 39 -25.43 14.72 1.11
N ALA A 40 -26.55 14.63 1.84
CA ALA A 40 -27.11 15.74 2.60
C ALA A 40 -26.38 16.02 3.93
N LEU A 41 -25.50 15.14 4.41
CA LEU A 41 -24.70 15.40 5.60
C LEU A 41 -23.53 16.33 5.23
N THR A 42 -23.26 17.30 6.08
CA THR A 42 -22.12 18.21 5.95
C THR A 42 -21.41 18.41 7.29
N GLY A 43 -20.14 18.83 7.24
CA GLY A 43 -19.36 19.23 8.40
C GLY A 43 -19.36 18.18 9.51
N ILE A 44 -19.71 18.58 10.74
CA ILE A 44 -19.68 17.70 11.92
C ILE A 44 -20.57 16.46 11.75
N GLN A 45 -21.74 16.58 11.11
CA GLN A 45 -22.64 15.43 10.93
C GLN A 45 -22.03 14.39 9.99
N TYR A 46 -21.37 14.87 8.93
CA TYR A 46 -20.68 13.99 7.99
C TYR A 46 -19.43 13.35 8.61
N ALA A 47 -18.64 14.12 9.36
CA ALA A 47 -17.49 13.61 10.11
C ALA A 47 -17.88 12.49 11.08
N LYS A 48 -18.97 12.66 11.84
CA LYS A 48 -19.52 11.62 12.74
C LYS A 48 -19.97 10.38 11.97
N HIS A 49 -20.59 10.56 10.80
CA HIS A 49 -20.99 9.45 9.94
C HIS A 49 -19.78 8.66 9.45
N LEU A 50 -18.74 9.34 8.95
CA LEU A 50 -17.50 8.72 8.47
C LEU A 50 -16.76 7.98 9.60
N LEU A 51 -16.68 8.58 10.78
CA LEU A 51 -16.04 7.95 11.94
C LEU A 51 -16.78 6.67 12.32
N HIS A 52 -18.10 6.73 12.44
CA HIS A 52 -18.90 5.55 12.77
C HIS A 52 -18.73 4.41 11.75
N GLN A 53 -18.71 4.73 10.45
CA GLN A 53 -18.44 3.73 9.42
C GLN A 53 -17.04 3.13 9.57
N SER A 54 -16.03 3.95 9.88
CA SER A 54 -14.67 3.46 10.12
C SER A 54 -14.58 2.55 11.35
N CYS A 55 -15.27 2.87 12.44
CA CYS A 55 -15.37 2.00 13.62
C CYS A 55 -16.00 0.65 13.29
N ILE A 56 -17.10 0.62 12.52
CA ILE A 56 -17.73 -0.63 12.05
C ILE A 56 -16.69 -1.49 11.32
N ARG A 57 -15.95 -0.88 10.38
CA ARG A 57 -14.94 -1.60 9.60
C ARG A 57 -13.78 -2.08 10.45
N ALA A 58 -13.35 -1.33 11.46
CA ALA A 58 -12.30 -1.77 12.38
C ALA A 58 -12.72 -3.04 13.13
N LEU A 59 -13.90 -3.04 13.75
CA LEU A 59 -14.44 -4.21 14.46
C LEU A 59 -14.63 -5.41 13.51
N GLU A 60 -15.17 -5.20 12.31
CA GLU A 60 -15.32 -6.27 11.32
C GLU A 60 -13.98 -6.94 10.98
N ARG A 61 -12.91 -6.16 10.82
CA ARG A 61 -11.57 -6.67 10.50
C ARG A 61 -10.99 -7.51 11.64
N CYS A 62 -11.08 -7.03 12.89
CA CYS A 62 -10.58 -7.74 14.07
C CYS A 62 -11.37 -9.04 14.30
N ARG A 63 -12.69 -9.03 14.15
CA ARG A 63 -13.55 -10.19 14.45
C ARG A 63 -13.46 -11.30 13.42
N ARG A 64 -13.37 -10.96 12.14
CA ARG A 64 -13.39 -11.99 11.08
C ARG A 64 -12.08 -12.76 10.99
N ASN A 65 -10.96 -12.18 11.44
CA ASN A 65 -9.64 -12.83 11.42
C ASN A 65 -9.18 -13.34 10.02
N GLU A 66 -9.89 -12.95 8.94
CA GLU A 66 -9.72 -13.45 7.58
C GLU A 66 -8.47 -12.85 6.90
N LYS A 67 -8.15 -11.58 7.21
CA LYS A 67 -7.04 -10.87 6.58
C LYS A 67 -5.75 -11.10 7.36
N LYS A 68 -4.70 -11.59 6.69
CA LYS A 68 -3.38 -11.88 7.28
C LYS A 68 -2.85 -10.75 8.19
N HIS A 69 -2.96 -9.50 7.76
CA HIS A 69 -2.45 -8.32 8.50
C HIS A 69 -3.28 -7.91 9.73
N TYR A 70 -4.46 -8.50 9.91
CA TYR A 70 -5.34 -8.24 11.05
C TYR A 70 -5.47 -9.46 11.96
N ARG A 71 -4.66 -10.50 11.71
CA ARG A 71 -4.75 -11.73 12.46
C ARG A 71 -4.18 -11.54 13.86
N GLY A 72 -4.97 -11.79 14.89
CA GLY A 72 -4.58 -11.57 16.29
C GLY A 72 -4.66 -10.11 16.74
N VAL A 73 -5.18 -9.20 15.91
CA VAL A 73 -5.35 -7.80 16.29
C VAL A 73 -6.59 -7.64 17.15
N GLU A 74 -6.39 -7.19 18.38
CA GLU A 74 -7.45 -6.93 19.35
C GLU A 74 -8.00 -5.51 19.24
N ILE A 75 -9.14 -5.28 19.88
CA ILE A 75 -9.84 -4.00 19.90
C ILE A 75 -10.53 -3.78 21.25
N ASP A 76 -10.36 -2.60 21.85
CA ASP A 76 -10.89 -2.27 23.18
C ASP A 76 -12.44 -2.25 23.24
N TRP A 77 -13.11 -2.16 22.10
CA TRP A 77 -14.55 -1.90 22.04
C TRP A 77 -15.36 -3.04 21.46
N GLU A 78 -16.46 -3.36 22.12
CA GLU A 78 -17.43 -4.35 21.63
C GLU A 78 -18.41 -3.77 20.60
N LYS A 79 -18.70 -2.46 20.66
CA LYS A 79 -19.66 -1.82 19.76
C LYS A 79 -19.00 -0.66 19.01
N PRO A 80 -19.33 -0.47 17.72
CA PRO A 80 -18.80 0.67 16.96
C PRO A 80 -19.21 2.03 17.51
N LEU A 81 -20.32 2.10 18.25
CA LEU A 81 -20.78 3.33 18.87
C LEU A 81 -19.88 3.75 20.04
N ASP A 82 -19.45 2.79 20.85
CA ASP A 82 -18.61 3.03 22.03
C ASP A 82 -17.22 3.53 21.58
N MET A 83 -16.63 2.87 20.59
CA MET A 83 -15.39 3.32 19.95
C MET A 83 -15.50 4.74 19.38
N LYS A 84 -16.60 5.03 18.68
CA LYS A 84 -16.84 6.36 18.08
C LYS A 84 -16.91 7.44 19.17
N ASN A 85 -17.60 7.19 20.27
CA ASN A 85 -17.73 8.16 21.35
C ASN A 85 -16.38 8.39 22.05
N ALA A 86 -15.66 7.33 22.39
CA ALA A 86 -14.33 7.43 23.01
C ALA A 86 -13.33 8.20 22.13
N LEU A 87 -13.35 7.96 20.81
CA LEU A 87 -12.49 8.70 19.87
C LEU A 87 -12.89 10.17 19.72
N MET A 88 -14.17 10.51 19.84
CA MET A 88 -14.62 11.91 19.82
C MET A 88 -14.24 12.67 21.10
N GLU A 89 -14.08 11.97 22.22
CA GLU A 89 -13.62 12.54 23.50
C GLU A 89 -12.11 12.78 23.52
N LYS A 90 -11.34 12.09 22.66
CA LYS A 90 -9.91 12.34 22.44
C LYS A 90 -9.73 13.58 21.56
N GLU A 91 -9.57 14.75 22.18
CA GLU A 91 -9.55 16.07 21.52
C GLU A 91 -8.63 16.12 20.28
N ASP A 92 -7.36 15.75 20.43
CA ASP A 92 -6.38 15.78 19.32
C ASP A 92 -6.81 14.93 18.12
N PHE A 93 -7.32 13.73 18.39
CA PHE A 93 -7.81 12.84 17.35
C PHE A 93 -9.05 13.44 16.67
N TRP A 94 -9.99 13.96 17.45
CA TRP A 94 -11.25 14.48 16.92
C TRP A 94 -11.04 15.75 16.09
N TYR A 95 -10.15 16.63 16.54
CA TYR A 95 -9.73 17.81 15.80
C TYR A 95 -9.14 17.43 14.44
N GLU A 96 -8.18 16.49 14.42
CA GLU A 96 -7.57 16.03 13.17
C GLU A 96 -8.59 15.33 12.27
N TRP A 97 -9.50 14.54 12.84
CA TRP A 97 -10.56 13.88 12.08
C TRP A 97 -11.49 14.88 11.39
N LEU A 98 -11.86 15.97 12.07
CA LEU A 98 -12.66 17.06 11.51
C LEU A 98 -11.92 17.74 10.36
N ARG A 99 -10.64 18.10 10.58
CA ARG A 99 -9.79 18.71 9.55
C ARG A 99 -9.68 17.83 8.31
N LEU A 100 -9.41 16.53 8.47
CA LEU A 100 -9.34 15.59 7.35
C LEU A 100 -10.68 15.42 6.63
N THR A 101 -11.79 15.45 7.38
CA THR A 101 -13.13 15.40 6.78
C THR A 101 -13.40 16.63 5.92
N GLU A 102 -13.04 17.82 6.39
CA GLU A 102 -13.18 19.06 5.62
C GLU A 102 -12.37 19.02 4.33
N VAL A 103 -11.10 18.61 4.39
CA VAL A 103 -10.25 18.44 3.19
C VAL A 103 -10.88 17.44 2.22
N TYR A 104 -11.40 16.32 2.72
CA TYR A 104 -12.08 15.33 1.90
C TYR A 104 -13.33 15.93 1.21
N GLU A 105 -14.16 16.69 1.92
CA GLU A 105 -15.34 17.35 1.35
C GLU A 105 -14.95 18.37 0.26
N ILE A 106 -14.01 19.29 0.55
CA ILE A 106 -13.53 20.32 -0.38
C ILE A 106 -12.92 19.69 -1.64
N SER A 107 -12.25 18.54 -1.51
CA SER A 107 -11.63 17.84 -2.64
C SER A 107 -12.61 17.21 -3.63
N GLY A 108 -13.92 17.28 -3.38
CA GLY A 108 -14.92 16.54 -4.13
C GLY A 108 -14.98 15.06 -3.73
N ARG A 109 -14.65 14.75 -2.47
CA ARG A 109 -14.69 13.41 -1.87
C ARG A 109 -13.77 12.40 -2.58
N LYS A 110 -12.55 12.83 -2.93
CA LYS A 110 -11.50 11.95 -3.49
C LYS A 110 -11.13 10.87 -2.49
N ASP A 111 -11.24 9.60 -2.89
CA ASP A 111 -11.09 8.45 -1.97
C ASP A 111 -9.74 8.42 -1.25
N THR A 112 -8.65 8.84 -1.91
CA THR A 112 -7.31 8.93 -1.30
C THR A 112 -7.21 9.93 -0.13
N LEU A 113 -8.12 10.90 -0.07
CA LEU A 113 -8.18 11.91 0.99
C LEU A 113 -9.21 11.58 2.07
N ARG A 114 -9.93 10.47 1.94
CA ARG A 114 -10.95 10.07 2.91
C ARG A 114 -10.30 9.82 4.28
N PRO A 115 -10.83 10.37 5.40
CA PRO A 115 -10.32 10.08 6.72
C PRO A 115 -10.53 8.60 7.09
N THR A 116 -9.50 7.99 7.68
CA THR A 116 -9.49 6.58 8.10
C THR A 116 -8.88 6.43 9.48
N LEU A 117 -9.27 5.35 10.17
CA LEU A 117 -8.62 4.93 11.41
C LEU A 117 -7.35 4.17 11.07
N ASP A 118 -6.24 4.62 11.63
CA ASP A 118 -4.94 3.97 11.55
C ASP A 118 -4.42 3.61 12.95
N ARG A 119 -3.64 2.54 13.03
CA ARG A 119 -2.94 2.16 14.27
C ARG A 119 -1.56 2.82 14.25
N ILE A 120 -1.19 3.52 15.32
CA ILE A 120 0.11 4.20 15.42
C ILE A 120 1.24 3.17 15.32
N GLU A 121 1.22 2.16 16.18
CA GLU A 121 1.99 0.92 16.09
C GLU A 121 1.16 -0.16 15.38
N ALA A 122 1.75 -0.86 14.42
CA ALA A 122 1.10 -1.91 13.63
C ALA A 122 1.53 -3.33 14.04
N ASP A 123 2.69 -3.46 14.70
CA ASP A 123 3.25 -4.71 15.22
C ASP A 123 2.51 -5.13 16.49
N ILE A 124 1.86 -6.30 16.43
CA ILE A 124 1.05 -6.85 17.53
C ILE A 124 1.89 -7.04 18.79
N GLU A 125 3.13 -7.52 18.65
CA GLU A 125 4.02 -7.78 19.79
C GLU A 125 4.45 -6.49 20.50
N LYS A 126 4.32 -5.34 19.83
CA LYS A 126 4.64 -4.01 20.37
C LYS A 126 3.40 -3.21 20.79
N GLY A 127 2.24 -3.84 20.83
CA GLY A 127 0.99 -3.17 21.19
C GLY A 127 0.20 -2.65 20.01
N GLY A 128 0.38 -3.23 18.82
CA GLY A 128 -0.30 -2.88 17.57
C GLY A 128 -1.78 -3.27 17.53
N HIS A 129 -2.55 -2.95 18.56
CA HIS A 129 -3.98 -3.23 18.68
C HIS A 129 -4.81 -1.96 18.44
N TYR A 130 -6.11 -2.10 18.21
CA TYR A 130 -7.01 -0.94 18.17
C TYR A 130 -7.36 -0.52 19.60
N MET A 131 -6.41 0.18 20.25
CA MET A 131 -6.58 0.77 21.57
C MET A 131 -6.71 2.29 21.48
N LEU A 132 -7.33 2.94 22.46
CA LEU A 132 -7.53 4.40 22.43
C LEU A 132 -6.20 5.18 22.29
N SER A 133 -5.16 4.70 22.95
CA SER A 133 -3.80 5.26 22.88
C SER A 133 -3.12 5.02 21.53
N ASN A 134 -3.44 3.93 20.84
CA ASN A 134 -2.77 3.47 19.63
C ASN A 134 -3.53 3.83 18.34
N ILE A 135 -4.50 4.75 18.39
CA ILE A 135 -5.27 5.17 17.21
C ILE A 135 -4.97 6.61 16.84
N GLN A 136 -4.77 6.82 15.53
CA GLN A 136 -4.66 8.12 14.89
C GLN A 136 -5.59 8.21 13.66
N ALA A 137 -5.85 9.44 13.24
CA ALA A 137 -6.60 9.74 12.02
C ALA A 137 -5.60 9.97 10.88
N LEU A 138 -5.77 9.28 9.75
CA LEU A 138 -4.98 9.50 8.54
C LEU A 138 -5.86 9.50 7.28
N PRO A 139 -5.50 10.26 6.22
CA PRO A 139 -6.06 10.06 4.89
C PRO A 139 -5.86 8.61 4.42
N HIS A 140 -6.83 8.09 3.67
CA HIS A 140 -6.78 6.72 3.15
C HIS A 140 -5.51 6.43 2.34
N GLY A 141 -5.04 7.41 1.54
CA GLY A 141 -3.81 7.29 0.77
C GLY A 141 -2.58 7.11 1.65
N GLU A 142 -2.44 7.93 2.70
CA GLU A 142 -1.33 7.85 3.65
C GLU A 142 -1.39 6.57 4.47
N ASN A 143 -2.57 6.19 4.98
CA ASN A 143 -2.77 4.93 5.68
C ASN A 143 -2.42 3.72 4.79
N THR A 144 -2.77 3.77 3.50
CA THR A 144 -2.39 2.74 2.54
C THR A 144 -0.87 2.70 2.36
N VAL A 145 -0.19 3.84 2.22
CA VAL A 145 1.27 3.88 2.11
C VAL A 145 1.93 3.32 3.38
N LYS A 146 1.46 3.73 4.56
CA LYS A 146 1.95 3.25 5.86
C LYS A 146 1.73 1.75 6.04
N GLY A 147 0.54 1.24 5.72
CA GLY A 147 0.22 -0.19 5.78
C GLY A 147 1.01 -1.04 4.79
N VAL A 148 1.55 -0.42 3.73
CA VAL A 148 2.49 -1.04 2.76
C VAL A 148 3.94 -0.65 3.09
N GLY A 149 4.21 -0.20 4.33
CA GLY A 149 5.55 -0.02 4.89
C GLY A 149 6.25 -1.37 5.03
N THR A 150 6.69 -1.91 3.90
CA THR A 150 7.44 -3.15 3.82
C THR A 150 8.92 -2.80 3.90
N LYS A 151 9.64 -3.41 4.84
CA LYS A 151 11.09 -3.35 4.86
C LYS A 151 11.63 -3.71 3.49
N CYS A 152 12.53 -2.89 2.97
CA CYS A 152 13.04 -3.02 1.64
C CYS A 152 14.55 -2.80 1.61
N LYS A 153 15.22 -3.64 0.82
CA LYS A 153 16.60 -3.46 0.45
C LYS A 153 16.64 -2.70 -0.86
N VAL A 154 17.48 -1.68 -0.93
CA VAL A 154 17.62 -0.80 -2.09
C VAL A 154 19.07 -0.81 -2.55
N MET A 155 19.26 -1.07 -3.84
CA MET A 155 20.54 -0.89 -4.51
C MET A 155 20.51 0.43 -5.26
N PHE A 156 21.43 1.32 -4.91
CA PHE A 156 21.66 2.58 -5.59
C PHE A 156 22.69 2.39 -6.69
N ILE A 157 22.33 2.90 -7.87
CA ILE A 157 23.13 2.82 -9.09
C ILE A 157 23.43 4.24 -9.53
N LYS A 158 24.70 4.53 -9.77
CA LYS A 158 25.18 5.80 -10.31
C LYS A 158 25.91 5.53 -11.61
N ASN A 159 25.52 6.17 -12.71
CA ASN A 159 26.13 5.98 -14.03
C ASN A 159 26.27 4.49 -14.41
N LEU A 160 25.19 3.72 -14.23
CA LEU A 160 25.12 2.26 -14.49
C LEU A 160 26.03 1.39 -13.61
N ARG A 161 26.56 1.91 -12.50
CA ARG A 161 27.35 1.15 -11.52
C ARG A 161 26.65 1.10 -10.16
N PRO A 162 26.42 -0.10 -9.57
CA PRO A 162 26.03 -0.20 -8.18
C PRO A 162 27.09 0.43 -7.29
N PHE A 163 26.70 1.32 -6.38
CA PHE A 163 27.66 1.96 -5.46
C PHE A 163 27.23 1.83 -3.99
N ARG A 164 25.97 1.50 -3.71
CA ARG A 164 25.49 1.29 -2.35
C ARG A 164 24.30 0.34 -2.32
N VAL A 165 24.27 -0.51 -1.32
CA VAL A 165 23.08 -1.26 -0.91
C VAL A 165 22.75 -0.87 0.53
N ALA A 166 21.47 -0.61 0.81
CA ALA A 166 21.02 -0.27 2.14
C ALA A 166 19.62 -0.85 2.41
N ASP A 167 19.39 -1.18 3.68
CA ASP A 167 18.09 -1.62 4.17
C ASP A 167 17.31 -0.43 4.71
N TYR A 168 16.01 -0.42 4.42
CA TYR A 168 15.07 0.61 4.82
C TYR A 168 13.85 -0.03 5.45
N GLU A 169 13.33 0.61 6.49
CA GLU A 169 12.11 0.17 7.17
C GLU A 169 10.86 0.29 6.29
N SER A 170 10.87 1.19 5.29
CA SER A 170 9.76 1.38 4.39
C SER A 170 10.19 2.04 3.07
N MET A 171 9.32 1.99 2.06
CA MET A 171 9.51 2.78 0.85
C MET A 171 9.52 4.29 1.13
N GLU A 172 8.80 4.75 2.14
CA GLU A 172 8.80 6.17 2.49
C GLU A 172 10.20 6.63 2.92
N ALA A 173 10.91 5.82 3.70
CA ALA A 173 12.29 6.09 4.10
C ALA A 173 13.23 6.16 2.88
N VAL A 174 13.05 5.26 1.91
CA VAL A 174 13.78 5.27 0.63
C VAL A 174 13.55 6.58 -0.12
N MET A 175 12.30 7.00 -0.23
CA MET A 175 11.92 8.21 -1.00
C MET A 175 12.43 9.48 -0.32
N LYS A 176 12.37 9.54 1.01
CA LYS A 176 12.93 10.64 1.80
C LYS A 176 14.43 10.79 1.58
N GLU A 177 15.17 9.68 1.57
CA GLU A 177 16.60 9.70 1.28
C GLU A 177 16.90 10.12 -0.17
N LEU A 178 16.09 9.65 -1.12
CA LEU A 178 16.22 10.03 -2.53
C LEU A 178 15.76 11.47 -2.83
N GLY A 179 15.21 12.20 -1.84
CA GLY A 179 14.67 13.54 -2.04
C GLY A 179 13.44 13.58 -2.98
N ILE A 180 12.77 12.44 -3.17
CA ILE A 180 11.63 12.33 -4.09
C ILE A 180 10.34 12.66 -3.33
N SER A 181 9.59 13.64 -3.82
CA SER A 181 8.28 13.97 -3.24
C SER A 181 7.32 12.77 -3.28
N GLY A 182 6.51 12.58 -2.23
CA GLY A 182 5.61 11.43 -2.07
C GLY A 182 4.60 11.20 -3.20
N ARG A 183 4.41 12.14 -4.13
CA ARG A 183 3.55 11.98 -5.32
C ARG A 183 4.18 11.12 -6.43
N ASN A 184 5.51 10.97 -6.46
CA ASN A 184 6.22 10.16 -7.46
C ASN A 184 6.43 8.70 -7.03
N VAL A 185 5.88 8.30 -5.87
CA VAL A 185 5.92 6.92 -5.33
C VAL A 185 5.35 5.89 -6.32
N LEU A 186 4.44 6.30 -7.21
CA LEU A 186 3.82 5.41 -8.19
C LEU A 186 4.81 4.84 -9.22
N ASN A 187 5.95 5.50 -9.44
CA ASN A 187 6.91 5.08 -10.47
C ASN A 187 7.95 4.09 -9.97
N VAL A 188 8.17 3.98 -8.66
CA VAL A 188 9.14 3.04 -8.08
C VAL A 188 8.44 1.75 -7.66
N ILE A 189 8.58 0.72 -8.49
CA ILE A 189 7.86 -0.55 -8.30
C ILE A 189 8.74 -1.57 -7.57
N LYS A 190 8.37 -1.89 -6.32
CA LYS A 190 8.99 -2.96 -5.53
C LYS A 190 8.96 -4.33 -6.24
N ASN A 191 10.03 -5.09 -6.09
CA ASN A 191 10.15 -6.48 -6.59
C ASN A 191 9.93 -6.62 -8.10
N SER A 192 10.00 -5.53 -8.86
CA SER A 192 9.86 -5.57 -10.31
C SER A 192 11.09 -6.21 -10.97
N GLY A 193 12.24 -6.16 -10.29
CA GLY A 193 13.54 -6.43 -10.89
C GLY A 193 13.87 -5.46 -12.03
N ARG A 194 13.17 -4.32 -12.12
CA ARG A 194 13.45 -3.24 -13.06
C ARG A 194 14.25 -2.13 -12.37
N MET A 195 15.17 -1.53 -13.10
CA MET A 195 15.93 -0.37 -12.69
C MET A 195 15.00 0.83 -12.85
N HIS A 196 14.78 1.57 -11.77
CA HIS A 196 13.94 2.76 -11.76
C HIS A 196 14.85 3.97 -11.82
N GLU A 197 14.79 4.72 -12.92
CA GLU A 197 15.50 5.97 -13.06
C GLU A 197 14.90 7.01 -12.10
N ILE A 198 15.77 7.63 -11.29
CA ILE A 198 15.39 8.68 -10.35
C ILE A 198 15.70 10.05 -10.96
N ASP A 199 16.87 10.19 -11.56
CA ASP A 199 17.31 11.34 -12.33
C ASP A 199 18.32 10.92 -13.42
N SER A 200 19.00 11.89 -14.06
CA SER A 200 19.93 11.64 -15.17
C SER A 200 21.16 10.79 -14.81
N ALA A 201 21.52 10.69 -13.52
CA ALA A 201 22.72 9.98 -13.07
C ALA A 201 22.42 8.82 -12.12
N TYR A 202 21.24 8.82 -11.48
CA TYR A 202 20.86 7.89 -10.43
C TYR A 202 19.70 6.99 -10.84
N SER A 203 19.82 5.72 -10.47
CA SER A 203 18.74 4.75 -10.59
C SER A 203 18.75 3.81 -9.40
N VAL A 204 17.63 3.12 -9.16
CA VAL A 204 17.49 2.21 -8.02
C VAL A 204 16.84 0.89 -8.39
N PHE A 205 17.26 -0.17 -7.72
CA PHE A 205 16.46 -1.39 -7.56
C PHE A 205 15.87 -1.43 -6.16
N VAL A 206 14.62 -1.84 -6.06
CA VAL A 206 13.91 -1.96 -4.77
C VAL A 206 13.37 -3.38 -4.62
N GLN A 207 13.78 -4.05 -3.55
CA GLN A 207 13.34 -5.40 -3.19
C GLN A 207 12.82 -5.42 -1.77
N THR A 208 11.67 -6.03 -1.51
CA THR A 208 11.22 -6.31 -0.15
C THR A 208 11.95 -7.54 0.36
N ILE A 209 12.23 -7.60 1.67
CA ILE A 209 12.99 -8.71 2.29
C ILE A 209 12.38 -10.08 1.94
N ASP A 210 11.06 -10.20 2.06
CA ASP A 210 10.31 -11.44 1.73
C ASP A 210 9.70 -11.40 0.32
N GLY A 211 10.20 -10.52 -0.54
CA GLY A 211 9.66 -10.34 -1.88
C GLY A 211 10.04 -11.48 -2.81
N GLN A 212 9.26 -11.63 -3.87
CA GLN A 212 9.64 -12.43 -5.02
C GLN A 212 9.58 -11.55 -6.27
N LEU A 213 10.50 -11.81 -7.20
CA LEU A 213 10.52 -11.14 -8.49
C LEU A 213 9.16 -11.34 -9.17
N LYS A 214 8.51 -10.24 -9.56
CA LYS A 214 7.27 -10.32 -10.35
C LYS A 214 7.57 -10.99 -11.69
N VAL A 215 6.74 -11.95 -12.07
CA VAL A 215 6.79 -12.58 -13.39
C VAL A 215 6.65 -11.49 -14.45
N GLN A 216 7.52 -11.50 -15.45
CA GLN A 216 7.46 -10.60 -16.58
C GLN A 216 7.33 -11.40 -17.87
N ASP A 217 6.50 -10.89 -18.80
CA ASP A 217 6.27 -11.53 -20.09
C ASP A 217 7.41 -11.26 -21.08
N THR A 218 8.23 -10.24 -20.82
CA THR A 218 9.32 -9.80 -21.70
C THR A 218 10.64 -9.70 -20.94
N PRO A 219 11.77 -10.08 -21.57
CA PRO A 219 13.07 -9.89 -20.95
C PRO A 219 13.39 -8.41 -20.75
N SER A 220 13.88 -8.05 -19.57
CA SER A 220 14.25 -6.68 -19.21
C SER A 220 15.74 -6.40 -19.43
N TYR A 221 16.59 -7.44 -19.39
CA TYR A 221 18.05 -7.28 -19.46
C TYR A 221 18.69 -8.33 -20.34
N LYS A 222 19.90 -7.99 -20.80
CA LYS A 222 20.84 -8.93 -21.40
C LYS A 222 22.05 -9.05 -20.49
N ALA A 223 22.18 -10.19 -19.82
CA ALA A 223 23.37 -10.52 -19.05
C ALA A 223 24.49 -10.91 -20.03
N VAL A 224 25.67 -10.33 -19.84
CA VAL A 224 26.87 -10.61 -20.64
C VAL A 224 27.95 -11.14 -19.71
N ILE A 225 28.35 -12.39 -19.91
CA ILE A 225 29.47 -13.02 -19.18
C ILE A 225 30.68 -13.01 -20.09
N THR A 226 31.74 -12.32 -19.65
CA THR A 226 33.04 -12.31 -20.34
C THR A 226 34.03 -13.15 -19.56
N MET A 227 34.46 -14.26 -20.15
CA MET A 227 35.51 -15.11 -19.61
C MET A 227 36.84 -14.75 -20.28
N LYS A 228 37.82 -14.33 -19.47
CA LYS A 228 39.19 -14.08 -19.91
C LYS A 228 40.06 -15.25 -19.47
N LYS A 229 40.85 -15.80 -20.39
CA LYS A 229 41.86 -16.82 -20.10
C LYS A 229 43.23 -16.16 -20.09
N PHE A 230 43.95 -16.32 -18.99
CA PHE A 230 45.31 -15.85 -18.85
C PHE A 230 46.26 -17.05 -18.79
N LEU A 231 47.38 -16.95 -19.50
CA LEU A 231 48.56 -17.76 -19.25
C LEU A 231 49.40 -17.00 -18.24
N VAL A 232 49.76 -17.63 -17.13
CA VAL A 232 50.60 -17.03 -16.09
C VAL A 232 51.99 -17.62 -16.19
N ASP A 233 52.99 -16.76 -16.37
CA ASP A 233 54.39 -17.17 -16.24
C ASP A 233 54.70 -17.38 -14.76
N ASN A 234 55.00 -18.61 -14.37
CA ASN A 234 55.23 -18.99 -12.98
C ASN A 234 56.55 -18.43 -12.40
N VAL A 235 57.47 -17.95 -13.22
CA VAL A 235 58.75 -17.37 -12.77
C VAL A 235 58.60 -15.86 -12.56
N THR A 236 57.94 -15.17 -13.48
CA THR A 236 57.82 -13.70 -13.44
C THR A 236 56.50 -13.21 -12.84
N GLY A 237 55.51 -14.09 -12.69
CA GLY A 237 54.14 -13.75 -12.30
C GLY A 237 53.37 -13.00 -13.39
N LYS A 238 53.94 -12.83 -14.59
CA LYS A 238 53.33 -12.03 -15.65
C LYS A 238 52.15 -12.77 -16.28
N GLU A 239 51.01 -12.11 -16.34
CA GLU A 239 49.80 -12.61 -16.97
C GLU A 239 49.76 -12.23 -18.46
N TYR A 240 49.42 -13.20 -19.31
CA TYR A 240 49.25 -13.02 -20.75
C TYR A 240 47.83 -13.41 -21.12
N LEU A 241 47.04 -12.47 -21.62
CA LEU A 241 45.70 -12.76 -22.08
C LEU A 241 45.76 -13.62 -23.35
N ILE A 242 45.34 -14.88 -23.25
CA ILE A 242 45.40 -15.87 -24.35
C ILE A 242 44.02 -16.17 -24.95
N GLY A 243 42.95 -15.63 -24.37
CA GLY A 243 41.62 -15.80 -24.95
C GLY A 243 40.53 -15.00 -24.24
N ILE A 244 39.54 -14.60 -25.02
CA ILE A 244 38.30 -13.99 -24.52
C ILE A 244 37.14 -14.79 -25.10
N ARG A 245 36.24 -15.25 -24.24
CA ARG A 245 34.97 -15.85 -24.64
C ARG A 245 33.84 -15.08 -24.00
N GLN A 246 32.88 -14.65 -24.82
CA GLN A 246 31.71 -13.95 -24.36
C GLN A 246 30.47 -14.81 -24.56
N ASN A 247 29.66 -14.95 -23.52
CA ASN A 247 28.34 -15.55 -23.60
C ASN A 247 27.31 -14.50 -23.15
N SER A 248 26.09 -14.57 -23.68
CA SER A 248 25.01 -13.71 -23.20
C SER A 248 23.69 -14.45 -23.14
N PHE A 249 22.86 -14.08 -22.17
CA PHE A 249 21.51 -14.59 -22.01
C PHE A 249 20.58 -13.46 -21.59
N TYR A 250 19.30 -13.60 -21.91
CA TYR A 250 18.30 -12.62 -21.53
C TYR A 250 17.74 -12.94 -20.13
N THR A 251 17.47 -11.90 -19.34
CA THR A 251 16.88 -12.02 -18.01
C THR A 251 15.60 -11.21 -17.93
N TYR A 252 14.62 -11.73 -17.20
CA TYR A 252 13.30 -11.10 -17.01
C TYR A 252 13.29 -10.08 -15.87
N GLY A 253 14.38 -10.00 -15.10
CA GLY A 253 14.56 -9.07 -14.00
C GLY A 253 15.87 -9.35 -13.26
N ILE A 254 16.25 -8.43 -12.39
CA ILE A 254 17.41 -8.57 -11.51
C ILE A 254 16.90 -8.73 -10.07
N TRP A 255 17.31 -9.82 -9.44
CA TRP A 255 17.18 -10.04 -8.00
C TRP A 255 18.59 -10.01 -7.40
N PHE A 256 18.86 -9.16 -6.40
CA PHE A 256 20.22 -8.93 -5.95
C PHE A 256 20.41 -9.41 -4.52
N ASN A 257 21.59 -9.93 -4.22
CA ASN A 257 22.01 -10.25 -2.86
C ASN A 257 23.32 -9.54 -2.52
N GLU A 258 23.63 -9.38 -1.24
CA GLU A 258 24.84 -8.65 -0.81
C GLU A 258 26.14 -9.32 -1.27
N SER A 259 26.14 -10.64 -1.42
CA SER A 259 27.29 -11.40 -1.92
C SER A 259 27.66 -11.10 -3.38
N GLN A 260 26.82 -10.36 -4.13
CA GLN A 260 27.07 -9.97 -5.51
C GLN A 260 27.77 -8.61 -5.66
N MET A 261 28.00 -7.89 -4.56
CA MET A 261 28.77 -6.65 -4.59
C MET A 261 30.26 -6.96 -4.45
N MET A 262 31.04 -6.64 -5.49
CA MET A 262 32.49 -6.65 -5.34
C MET A 262 32.88 -5.49 -4.42
N PRO A 263 33.70 -5.71 -3.38
CA PRO A 263 34.29 -4.63 -2.61
C PRO A 263 35.08 -3.72 -3.56
N GLU A 264 34.96 -2.41 -3.37
CA GLU A 264 35.88 -1.44 -3.99
C GLU A 264 37.31 -1.65 -3.50
#